data_AF-A0A0F9GKN6-F1
#
_entry.id   AF-A0A0F9GKN6-F1
#
_cell.length_a   1.000
_cell.length_b   1.000
_cell.length_c   1.000
_cell.angle_alpha   90.00
_cell.angle_beta   90.00
_cell.angle_gamma   90.00
#
_symmetry.space_group_name_H-M   'P 1'
#
loop_
_entity.id
_entity.type
_entity.pdbx_description
1 polymer ?
#
loop_
_entity_poly.entity_id
_entity_poly.type
_entity_poly.pdbx_seq_one_letter_code
_entity_poly.pdbx_strand_id
1 'polypeptide(L)'
;MQLTDEQQAFVTACADTNDSICMSAVAGSGKTFVLVQGVNAIAENGSMLSIAALAFNKKIAEELATRMASTVVCKTMNALGHRAWIRKIDCKVNLNTRKNVDGFRVIFGRDFVPREEMEDIYKLTSLAKAHGIVPDGPNDDIQIWGHIIDHFDLAIEEDFIDKAVTMCRQVLYWGIDEAMTGHIDFDDQLYMPINFGGHWQKFDVVLIDEAQDISGIQRDILRAVLKPGGRLIAVGDPHQAIYGFRGAAHDSMELIAHEFNCKPMGLTYSFRCPKAVVNEAKQYVKDIKPA
;
A
#
# COMPACT_ATOMS: atom_id res chain seq x y z
N MET A 1 18.46 -6.64 -24.45
CA MET A 1 17.08 -6.84 -24.95
C MET A 1 16.59 -5.48 -25.40
N GLN A 2 16.03 -5.35 -26.60
CA GLN A 2 15.51 -4.08 -27.09
C GLN A 2 14.16 -3.80 -26.40
N LEU A 3 13.98 -2.58 -25.87
CA LEU A 3 12.70 -2.15 -25.31
C LEU A 3 11.67 -2.00 -26.44
N THR A 4 10.40 -2.28 -26.14
CA THR A 4 9.30 -1.85 -27.01
C THR A 4 9.15 -0.33 -27.01
N ASP A 5 8.44 0.21 -28.00
CA ASP A 5 8.15 1.66 -28.05
C ASP A 5 7.44 2.15 -26.78
N GLU A 6 6.53 1.35 -26.22
CA GLU A 6 5.82 1.64 -24.97
C GLU A 6 6.77 1.69 -23.75
N GLN A 7 7.65 0.69 -23.65
CA GLN A 7 8.66 0.63 -22.59
C GLN A 7 9.68 1.76 -22.73
N GLN A 8 10.12 2.05 -23.96
CA GLN A 8 11.06 3.13 -24.24
C GLN A 8 10.45 4.49 -23.92
N ALA A 9 9.18 4.72 -24.29
CA ALA A 9 8.46 5.94 -23.95
C ALA A 9 8.37 6.14 -22.43
N PHE A 10 8.13 5.07 -21.66
CA PHE A 10 8.13 5.14 -20.19
C PHE A 10 9.50 5.51 -19.62
N VAL A 11 10.58 4.87 -20.09
CA VAL A 11 11.95 5.18 -19.63
C VAL A 11 12.31 6.63 -19.97
N THR A 12 11.99 7.09 -21.18
CA THR A 12 12.19 8.49 -21.60
C THR A 12 11.36 9.45 -20.75
N ALA A 13 10.08 9.15 -20.49
CA ALA A 13 9.26 9.97 -19.60
C ALA A 13 9.83 10.04 -18.17
N CYS A 14 10.37 8.93 -17.67
CA CYS A 14 11.10 8.92 -16.40
C CYS A 14 12.33 9.84 -16.45
N ALA A 15 13.16 9.76 -17.49
CA ALA A 15 14.40 10.52 -17.55
C ALA A 15 14.20 12.03 -17.79
N ASP A 16 13.25 12.39 -18.66
CA ASP A 16 13.21 13.71 -19.30
C ASP A 16 12.10 14.63 -18.78
N THR A 17 11.18 14.10 -17.97
CA THR A 17 10.06 14.88 -17.40
C THR A 17 10.10 14.85 -15.88
N ASN A 18 9.37 15.78 -15.25
CA ASN A 18 9.07 15.77 -13.82
C ASN A 18 7.62 15.38 -13.53
N ASP A 19 6.89 14.87 -14.54
CA ASP A 19 5.50 14.45 -14.37
C ASP A 19 5.43 13.26 -13.41
N SER A 20 4.41 13.23 -12.55
CA SER A 20 3.99 11.97 -11.92
C SER A 20 3.43 11.05 -13.00
N ILE A 21 3.68 9.74 -12.89
CA ILE A 21 3.29 8.74 -13.89
C ILE A 21 2.49 7.64 -13.22
N CYS A 22 1.38 7.25 -13.83
CA CYS A 22 0.64 6.05 -13.46
C CYS A 22 0.62 5.12 -14.67
N MET A 23 1.42 4.05 -14.61
CA MET A 23 1.58 3.09 -15.69
C MET A 23 0.72 1.86 -15.44
N SER A 24 -0.32 1.70 -16.27
CA SER A 24 -1.11 0.47 -16.33
C SER A 24 -0.39 -0.55 -17.21
N ALA A 25 -0.14 -1.73 -16.68
CA ALA A 25 0.66 -2.73 -17.35
C ALA A 25 -0.02 -4.09 -17.33
N VAL A 26 -0.19 -4.72 -18.49
CA VAL A 26 -0.75 -6.07 -18.56
C VAL A 26 0.19 -7.12 -17.95
N ALA A 27 -0.38 -8.25 -17.56
CA ALA A 27 0.36 -9.41 -17.07
C ALA A 27 1.52 -9.81 -17.98
N GLY A 28 2.73 -9.91 -17.41
CA GLY A 28 3.92 -10.35 -18.15
C GLY A 28 4.53 -9.30 -19.08
N SER A 29 4.17 -8.03 -18.93
CA SER A 29 4.72 -6.90 -19.70
C SER A 29 6.15 -6.49 -19.37
N GLY A 30 6.74 -7.10 -18.34
CA GLY A 30 8.04 -6.66 -17.82
C GLY A 30 7.94 -5.36 -17.01
N LYS A 31 6.78 -5.07 -16.41
CA LYS A 31 6.52 -3.86 -15.61
C LYS A 31 7.64 -3.54 -14.59
N THR A 32 8.06 -4.51 -13.78
CA THR A 32 9.15 -4.34 -12.81
C THR A 32 10.50 -4.12 -13.49
N PHE A 33 10.76 -4.78 -14.63
CA PHE A 33 11.99 -4.58 -15.40
C PHE A 33 12.07 -3.16 -15.95
N VAL A 34 10.99 -2.66 -16.56
CA VAL A 34 10.97 -1.31 -17.12
C VAL A 34 10.96 -0.23 -16.03
N LEU A 35 10.33 -0.51 -14.88
CA LEU A 35 10.38 0.35 -13.69
C LEU A 35 11.84 0.58 -13.28
N VAL A 36 12.62 -0.50 -13.11
CA VAL A 36 14.06 -0.42 -12.79
C VAL A 36 14.83 0.41 -13.81
N GLN A 37 14.60 0.20 -15.11
CA GLN A 37 15.26 0.99 -16.16
C GLN A 37 14.93 2.48 -16.04
N GLY A 38 13.66 2.82 -15.83
CA GLY A 38 13.22 4.21 -15.63
C GLY A 38 13.86 4.85 -14.40
N VAL A 39 13.95 4.14 -13.28
CA VAL A 39 14.59 4.67 -12.05
C VAL A 39 16.08 4.93 -12.25
N ASN A 40 16.77 3.98 -12.85
CA ASN A 40 18.21 4.12 -13.09
C ASN A 40 18.48 5.28 -14.05
N ALA A 41 17.64 5.48 -15.06
CA ALA A 41 17.73 6.65 -15.94
C ALA A 41 17.56 7.97 -15.19
N ILE A 42 16.66 8.05 -14.20
CA ILE A 42 16.53 9.23 -13.31
C ILE A 42 17.80 9.43 -12.49
N ALA A 43 18.32 8.36 -11.88
CA ALA A 43 19.50 8.41 -11.02
C ALA A 43 20.78 8.79 -11.79
N GLU A 44 20.86 8.42 -13.07
CA GLU A 44 22.01 8.69 -13.94
C GLU A 44 21.99 10.10 -14.55
N ASN A 45 20.83 10.78 -14.60
CA ASN A 45 20.68 12.10 -15.23
C ASN A 45 21.35 13.27 -14.44
N GLY A 46 22.25 12.96 -13.50
CA GLY A 46 23.14 13.93 -12.83
C GLY A 46 22.51 14.79 -11.73
N SER A 47 21.20 14.71 -11.52
CA SER A 47 20.50 15.41 -10.44
C SER A 47 20.64 14.68 -9.11
N MET A 48 21.03 15.37 -8.02
CA MET A 48 21.06 14.83 -6.65
C MET A 48 19.65 14.65 -6.07
N LEU A 49 18.78 13.91 -6.75
CA LEU A 49 17.44 13.60 -6.29
C LEU A 49 17.50 12.48 -5.25
N SER A 50 16.75 12.66 -4.17
CA SER A 50 16.45 11.58 -3.23
C SER A 50 15.33 10.72 -3.79
N ILE A 51 15.60 9.44 -4.01
CA ILE A 51 14.67 8.51 -4.66
C ILE A 51 14.33 7.39 -3.69
N ALA A 52 13.04 7.05 -3.56
CA ALA A 52 12.59 5.88 -2.82
C ALA A 52 11.79 4.94 -3.71
N ALA A 53 12.12 3.65 -3.67
CA ALA A 53 11.32 2.58 -4.26
C ALA A 53 10.60 1.80 -3.15
N LEU A 54 9.27 1.89 -3.15
CA LEU A 54 8.41 1.29 -2.15
C LEU A 54 7.89 -0.05 -2.63
N ALA A 55 7.87 -1.02 -1.72
CA ALA A 55 7.45 -2.38 -1.98
C ALA A 55 6.47 -2.88 -0.91
N PHE A 56 5.62 -3.83 -1.29
CA PHE A 56 4.66 -4.45 -0.38
C PHE A 56 5.30 -5.37 0.65
N ASN A 57 6.37 -6.08 0.27
CA ASN A 57 7.03 -7.02 1.16
C ASN A 57 8.54 -6.92 1.06
N LYS A 58 9.21 -7.48 2.07
CA LYS A 58 10.67 -7.41 2.22
C LYS A 58 11.41 -8.05 1.04
N LYS A 59 10.89 -9.16 0.49
CA LYS A 59 11.50 -9.86 -0.65
C LYS A 59 11.52 -8.97 -1.89
N ILE A 60 10.42 -8.29 -2.20
CA ILE A 60 10.35 -7.34 -3.32
C ILE A 60 11.32 -6.18 -3.08
N ALA A 61 11.34 -5.60 -1.87
CA ALA A 61 12.26 -4.51 -1.55
C ALA A 61 13.74 -4.90 -1.77
N GLU A 62 14.12 -6.12 -1.33
CA GLU A 62 15.46 -6.66 -1.52
C GLU A 62 15.77 -6.91 -3.00
N GLU A 63 14.82 -7.47 -3.76
CA GLU A 63 14.98 -7.67 -5.21
C GLU A 63 15.19 -6.34 -5.94
N LEU A 64 14.39 -5.31 -5.64
CA LEU A 64 14.55 -3.98 -6.22
C LEU A 64 15.93 -3.38 -5.87
N ALA A 65 16.36 -3.51 -4.61
CA ALA A 65 17.66 -3.02 -4.15
C ALA A 65 18.85 -3.63 -4.90
N THR A 66 18.74 -4.87 -5.38
CA THR A 66 19.80 -5.52 -6.16
C THR A 66 19.87 -5.03 -7.62
N ARG A 67 18.81 -4.43 -8.14
CA ARG A 67 18.67 -4.05 -9.56
C ARG A 67 18.72 -2.54 -9.79
N MET A 68 18.39 -1.74 -8.78
CA MET A 68 18.41 -0.28 -8.85
C MET A 68 19.77 0.30 -8.45
N ALA A 69 20.02 1.54 -8.86
CA ALA A 69 21.19 2.30 -8.43
C ALA A 69 21.29 2.37 -6.89
N SER A 70 22.51 2.34 -6.36
CA SER A 70 22.78 2.32 -4.91
C SER A 70 22.29 3.58 -4.17
N THR A 71 22.02 4.66 -4.90
CA THR A 71 21.43 5.90 -4.39
C THR A 71 19.93 5.79 -4.12
N VAL A 72 19.26 4.76 -4.64
CA VAL A 72 17.81 4.54 -4.49
C VAL A 72 17.51 3.82 -3.18
N VAL A 73 16.65 4.42 -2.35
CA VAL A 73 16.22 3.81 -1.09
C VAL A 73 15.09 2.81 -1.36
N CYS A 74 15.41 1.53 -1.36
CA CYS A 74 14.42 0.45 -1.52
C CYS A 74 13.93 -0.04 -0.14
N LYS A 75 12.62 0.14 0.15
CA LYS A 75 12.03 -0.22 1.46
C LYS A 75 10.57 -0.64 1.34
N THR A 76 10.08 -1.37 2.35
CA THR A 76 8.64 -1.53 2.50
C THR A 76 8.01 -0.27 3.10
N MET A 77 6.71 -0.05 2.84
CA MET A 77 5.97 1.06 3.46
C MET A 77 5.98 0.94 4.99
N ASN A 78 5.80 -0.28 5.52
CA ASN A 78 5.94 -0.59 6.95
C ASN A 78 7.30 -0.18 7.52
N ALA A 79 8.40 -0.42 6.80
CA ALA A 79 9.72 -0.01 7.27
C ALA A 79 9.89 1.51 7.32
N LEU A 80 9.25 2.26 6.40
CA LEU A 80 9.26 3.72 6.43
C LEU A 80 8.38 4.26 7.56
N GLY A 81 7.16 3.75 7.70
CA GLY A 81 6.25 4.16 8.76
C GLY A 81 6.77 3.83 10.15
N HIS A 82 7.34 2.64 10.35
CA HIS A 82 8.04 2.27 11.58
C HIS A 82 9.14 3.27 11.94
N ARG A 83 9.96 3.68 10.97
CA ARG A 83 11.02 4.67 11.17
C ARG A 83 10.44 6.06 11.47
N ALA A 84 9.36 6.45 10.80
CA ALA A 84 8.69 7.72 11.03
C ALA A 84 8.10 7.79 12.45
N TRP A 85 7.56 6.67 12.94
CA TRP A 85 7.03 6.56 14.29
C TRP A 85 8.14 6.57 15.35
N ILE A 86 9.22 5.79 15.18
CA ILE A 86 10.38 5.80 16.10
C ILE A 86 10.96 7.20 16.25
N ARG A 87 11.01 8.00 15.18
CA ARG A 87 11.53 9.38 15.24
C ARG A 87 10.58 10.36 15.93
N LYS A 88 9.32 9.98 16.11
CA LYS A 88 8.27 10.79 16.75
C LYS A 88 8.20 10.54 18.25
N ILE A 89 8.28 9.28 18.67
CA ILE A 89 8.11 8.89 20.08
C ILE A 89 9.46 8.78 20.79
N ASP A 90 9.51 9.22 22.05
CA ASP A 90 10.71 9.21 22.89
C ASP A 90 10.81 7.93 23.74
N CYS A 91 10.53 6.79 23.13
CA CYS A 91 10.59 5.49 23.80
C CYS A 91 11.03 4.38 22.84
N LYS A 92 11.50 3.27 23.42
CA LYS A 92 11.89 2.09 22.64
C LYS A 92 10.64 1.43 22.08
N VAL A 93 10.60 1.27 20.76
CA VAL A 93 9.54 0.54 20.08
C VAL A 93 9.77 -0.97 20.14
N ASN A 94 8.75 -1.72 20.54
CA ASN A 94 8.69 -3.17 20.55
C ASN A 94 7.48 -3.63 19.72
N LEU A 95 7.72 -4.62 18.84
CA LEU A 95 6.69 -5.17 17.96
C LEU A 95 5.97 -6.35 18.64
N ASN A 96 4.68 -6.22 18.89
CA ASN A 96 3.77 -7.28 19.33
C ASN A 96 2.79 -7.62 18.19
N THR A 97 2.99 -8.77 17.53
CA THR A 97 2.13 -9.20 16.41
C THR A 97 0.75 -9.67 16.84
N ARG A 98 0.50 -9.85 18.14
CA ARG A 98 -0.77 -10.27 18.71
C ARG A 98 -1.50 -9.12 19.42
N LYS A 99 -1.07 -7.89 19.22
CA LYS A 99 -1.56 -6.72 19.97
C LYS A 99 -3.09 -6.59 19.95
N ASN A 100 -3.74 -6.69 18.79
CA ASN A 100 -5.21 -6.65 18.74
C ASN A 100 -5.83 -7.74 19.62
N VAL A 101 -5.37 -9.00 19.49
CA VAL A 101 -5.85 -10.14 20.31
C VAL A 101 -5.64 -9.90 21.80
N ASP A 102 -4.48 -9.34 22.18
CA ASP A 102 -4.18 -9.02 23.57
C ASP A 102 -5.08 -7.89 24.09
N GLY A 103 -5.37 -6.87 23.27
CA GLY A 103 -6.30 -5.79 23.59
C GLY A 103 -7.70 -6.31 23.88
N PHE A 104 -8.25 -7.18 23.02
CA PHE A 104 -9.54 -7.81 23.28
C PHE A 104 -9.53 -8.63 24.58
N ARG A 105 -8.46 -9.38 24.86
CA ARG A 105 -8.32 -10.14 26.11
C ARG A 105 -8.25 -9.22 27.33
N VAL A 106 -7.54 -8.11 27.24
CA VAL A 106 -7.36 -7.14 28.35
C VAL A 106 -8.67 -6.42 28.65
N ILE A 107 -9.38 -5.96 27.62
CA ILE A 107 -10.60 -5.16 27.78
C ILE A 107 -11.79 -6.03 28.18
N PHE A 108 -11.95 -7.20 27.53
CA PHE A 108 -13.16 -7.99 27.63
C PHE A 108 -13.01 -9.32 28.39
N GLY A 109 -11.79 -9.72 28.70
CA GLY A 109 -11.52 -11.04 29.30
C GLY A 109 -11.53 -12.17 28.26
N ARG A 110 -11.41 -13.42 28.75
CA ARG A 110 -11.29 -14.62 27.88
C ARG A 110 -12.63 -15.15 27.35
N ASP A 111 -13.74 -14.73 27.94
CA ASP A 111 -15.04 -15.39 27.76
C ASP A 111 -16.05 -14.55 26.95
N PHE A 112 -15.68 -13.36 26.47
CA PHE A 112 -16.66 -12.33 26.07
C PHE A 112 -17.09 -12.30 24.59
N VAL A 113 -16.65 -13.20 23.72
CA VAL A 113 -17.13 -13.24 22.33
C VAL A 113 -17.33 -14.69 21.90
N PRO A 114 -18.41 -15.02 21.16
CA PRO A 114 -18.52 -16.31 20.50
C PRO A 114 -17.22 -16.65 19.76
N ARG A 115 -16.71 -17.86 19.95
CA ARG A 115 -15.42 -18.25 19.36
C ARG A 115 -15.42 -18.17 17.83
N GLU A 116 -16.60 -18.24 17.21
CA GLU A 116 -16.81 -18.28 15.76
C GLU A 116 -16.59 -16.89 15.12
N GLU A 117 -16.99 -15.79 15.77
CA GLU A 117 -16.86 -14.43 15.23
C GLU A 117 -15.54 -13.74 15.61
N MET A 118 -14.80 -14.28 16.59
CA MET A 118 -13.59 -13.66 17.14
C MET A 118 -12.54 -13.33 16.09
N GLU A 119 -12.32 -14.22 15.12
CA GLU A 119 -11.31 -14.01 14.09
C GLU A 119 -11.68 -12.83 13.18
N ASP A 120 -12.95 -12.72 12.80
CA ASP A 120 -13.45 -11.65 11.95
C ASP A 120 -13.52 -10.31 12.67
N ILE A 121 -13.80 -10.29 13.98
CA ILE A 121 -13.74 -9.07 14.78
C ILE A 121 -12.28 -8.59 14.94
N TYR A 122 -11.32 -9.50 15.11
CA TYR A 122 -9.90 -9.14 15.12
C TYR A 122 -9.44 -8.59 13.77
N LYS A 123 -9.93 -9.20 12.68
CA LYS A 123 -9.67 -8.76 11.31
C LYS A 123 -10.33 -7.41 11.03
N LEU A 124 -11.56 -7.18 11.51
CA LEU A 124 -12.25 -5.89 11.43
C LEU A 124 -11.43 -4.78 12.10
N THR A 125 -10.85 -5.02 13.28
CA THR A 125 -9.96 -4.05 13.93
C THR A 125 -8.70 -3.75 13.10
N SER A 126 -8.10 -4.76 12.46
CA SER A 126 -6.95 -4.57 11.56
C SER A 126 -7.34 -3.78 10.30
N LEU A 127 -8.48 -4.11 9.70
CA LEU A 127 -9.02 -3.42 8.53
C LEU A 127 -9.40 -1.97 8.84
N ALA A 128 -9.94 -1.69 10.04
CA ALA A 128 -10.22 -0.34 10.50
C ALA A 128 -8.94 0.51 10.54
N LYS A 129 -7.82 -0.04 11.02
CA LYS A 129 -6.50 0.63 10.94
C LYS A 129 -6.06 0.85 9.49
N ALA A 130 -6.26 -0.13 8.60
CA ALA A 130 -5.91 -0.01 7.18
C ALA A 130 -6.74 1.06 6.43
N HIS A 131 -7.96 1.32 6.90
CA HIS A 131 -8.85 2.39 6.42
C HIS A 131 -8.64 3.73 7.16
N GLY A 132 -7.72 3.78 8.13
CA GLY A 132 -7.40 5.01 8.87
C GLY A 132 -8.49 5.43 9.87
N ILE A 133 -9.34 4.51 10.35
CA ILE A 133 -10.36 4.82 11.35
C ILE A 133 -9.70 5.13 12.69
N VAL A 134 -9.89 6.36 13.17
CA VAL A 134 -9.52 6.78 14.53
C VAL A 134 -10.82 6.88 15.34
N PRO A 135 -10.92 6.24 16.52
CA PRO A 135 -12.12 6.33 17.35
C PRO A 135 -12.55 7.77 17.64
N ASP A 136 -13.85 8.05 17.53
CA ASP A 136 -14.45 9.41 17.57
C ASP A 136 -13.91 10.39 16.51
N GLY A 137 -13.13 9.90 15.55
CA GLY A 137 -12.60 10.67 14.44
C GLY A 137 -13.62 10.88 13.32
N PRO A 138 -13.28 11.70 12.31
CA PRO A 138 -14.19 12.01 11.20
C PRO A 138 -14.57 10.80 10.34
N ASN A 139 -13.75 9.74 10.37
CA ASN A 139 -13.97 8.50 9.61
C ASN A 139 -14.53 7.36 10.48
N ASP A 140 -14.87 7.63 11.75
CA ASP A 140 -15.48 6.65 12.65
C ASP A 140 -17.01 6.67 12.51
N ASP A 141 -17.49 6.21 11.35
CA ASP A 141 -18.91 6.17 11.00
C ASP A 141 -19.39 4.72 10.82
N ILE A 142 -20.56 4.39 11.38
CA ILE A 142 -21.09 3.02 11.36
C ILE A 142 -21.30 2.48 9.93
N GLN A 143 -21.61 3.33 8.97
CA GLN A 143 -21.74 2.95 7.56
C GLN A 143 -20.39 2.57 6.95
N ILE A 144 -19.30 3.22 7.35
CA ILE A 144 -17.94 2.86 6.94
C ILE A 144 -17.58 1.49 7.51
N TRP A 145 -17.87 1.24 8.79
CA TRP A 145 -17.65 -0.08 9.39
C TRP A 145 -18.46 -1.17 8.69
N GLY A 146 -19.74 -0.92 8.40
CA GLY A 146 -20.60 -1.84 7.65
C GLY A 146 -20.03 -2.13 6.25
N HIS A 147 -19.57 -1.09 5.54
CA HIS A 147 -18.91 -1.28 4.24
C HIS A 147 -17.65 -2.15 4.32
N ILE A 148 -16.85 -2.02 5.39
CA ILE A 148 -15.70 -2.90 5.62
C ILE A 148 -16.16 -4.33 5.89
N ILE A 149 -17.20 -4.54 6.69
CA ILE A 149 -17.73 -5.89 6.96
C ILE A 149 -18.18 -6.56 5.65
N ASP A 150 -18.98 -5.86 4.85
CA ASP A 150 -19.54 -6.35 3.59
C ASP A 150 -18.44 -6.58 2.53
N HIS A 151 -17.55 -5.60 2.34
CA HIS A 151 -16.51 -5.69 1.31
C HIS A 151 -15.53 -6.84 1.57
N PHE A 152 -15.27 -7.13 2.85
CA PHE A 152 -14.29 -8.14 3.26
C PHE A 152 -14.91 -9.49 3.60
N ASP A 153 -16.23 -9.62 3.42
CA ASP A 153 -17.03 -10.82 3.70
C ASP A 153 -16.75 -11.35 5.11
N LEU A 154 -16.82 -10.45 6.10
CA LEU A 154 -16.61 -10.80 7.50
C LEU A 154 -17.90 -11.42 8.07
N ALA A 155 -17.80 -12.61 8.65
CA ALA A 155 -18.95 -13.34 9.17
C ALA A 155 -19.34 -12.83 10.57
N ILE A 156 -19.90 -11.61 10.62
CA ILE A 156 -20.44 -10.97 11.83
C ILE A 156 -21.96 -10.88 11.68
N GLU A 157 -22.72 -11.41 12.64
CA GLU A 157 -24.18 -11.38 12.60
C GLU A 157 -24.71 -9.94 12.62
N GLU A 158 -25.75 -9.65 11.82
CA GLU A 158 -26.27 -8.28 11.63
C GLU A 158 -26.66 -7.60 12.96
N ASP A 159 -27.26 -8.34 13.89
CA ASP A 159 -27.65 -7.85 15.21
C ASP A 159 -26.48 -7.70 16.19
N PHE A 160 -25.30 -8.23 15.83
CA PHE A 160 -24.06 -8.09 16.59
C PHE A 160 -23.13 -6.98 16.08
N ILE A 161 -23.34 -6.46 14.86
CA ILE A 161 -22.46 -5.45 14.22
C ILE A 161 -22.18 -4.24 15.13
N ASP A 162 -23.22 -3.61 15.71
CA ASP A 162 -23.03 -2.43 16.56
C ASP A 162 -22.16 -2.73 17.79
N LYS A 163 -22.31 -3.93 18.35
CA LYS A 163 -21.51 -4.39 19.48
C LYS A 163 -20.09 -4.69 19.04
N ALA A 164 -19.89 -5.41 17.93
CA ALA A 164 -18.58 -5.67 17.36
C ALA A 164 -17.80 -4.37 17.08
N VAL A 165 -18.44 -3.38 16.43
CA VAL A 165 -17.84 -2.07 16.15
C VAL A 165 -17.47 -1.34 17.44
N THR A 166 -18.35 -1.34 18.44
CA THR A 166 -18.07 -0.77 19.77
C THR A 166 -16.84 -1.45 20.41
N MET A 167 -16.71 -2.76 20.27
CA MET A 167 -15.56 -3.49 20.78
C MET A 167 -14.28 -3.15 20.05
N CYS A 168 -14.32 -3.09 18.71
CA CYS A 168 -13.21 -2.66 17.88
C CYS A 168 -12.74 -1.25 18.27
N ARG A 169 -13.65 -0.29 18.48
CA ARG A 169 -13.34 1.07 18.96
C ARG A 169 -12.59 1.06 20.29
N GLN A 170 -13.05 0.29 21.27
CA GLN A 170 -12.37 0.19 22.57
C GLN A 170 -10.96 -0.39 22.43
N VAL A 171 -10.77 -1.38 21.57
CA VAL A 171 -9.45 -1.97 21.28
C VAL A 171 -8.57 -1.00 20.50
N LEU A 172 -9.13 -0.18 19.62
CA LEU A 172 -8.40 0.89 18.94
C LEU A 172 -7.91 1.96 19.94
N TYR A 173 -8.74 2.43 20.87
CA TYR A 173 -8.29 3.34 21.94
C TYR A 173 -7.10 2.76 22.72
N TRP A 174 -7.28 1.54 23.23
CA TRP A 174 -6.22 0.86 23.98
C TRP A 174 -4.97 0.65 23.13
N GLY A 175 -5.14 0.30 21.85
CA GLY A 175 -4.05 0.12 20.92
C GLY A 175 -3.29 1.43 20.65
N ILE A 176 -3.98 2.56 20.55
CA ILE A 176 -3.35 3.87 20.41
C ILE A 176 -2.49 4.19 21.64
N ASP A 177 -3.03 3.98 22.85
CA ASP A 177 -2.29 4.22 24.11
C ASP A 177 -1.04 3.34 24.22
N GLU A 178 -1.17 2.05 23.89
CA GLU A 178 -0.03 1.12 23.85
C GLU A 178 1.04 1.56 22.84
N ALA A 179 0.61 2.06 21.67
CA ALA A 179 1.55 2.53 20.65
C ALA A 179 2.30 3.79 21.07
N MET A 180 1.67 4.68 21.85
CA MET A 180 2.30 5.86 22.44
C MET A 180 3.36 5.48 23.49
N THR A 181 3.23 4.32 24.14
CA THR A 181 4.23 3.80 25.09
C THR A 181 5.28 2.89 24.46
N GLY A 182 5.23 2.71 23.13
CA GLY A 182 6.22 1.97 22.36
C GLY A 182 5.82 0.53 22.01
N HIS A 183 4.61 0.08 22.33
CA HIS A 183 4.11 -1.25 21.95
C HIS A 183 3.24 -1.16 20.70
N ILE A 184 3.73 -1.68 19.57
CA ILE A 184 3.04 -1.58 18.28
C ILE A 184 2.85 -2.95 17.64
N ASP A 185 1.88 -3.10 16.75
CA ASP A 185 1.82 -4.21 15.79
C ASP A 185 2.30 -3.77 14.38
N PHE A 186 2.08 -4.61 13.37
CA PHE A 186 2.44 -4.28 11.99
C PHE A 186 1.54 -3.21 11.37
N ASP A 187 0.26 -3.15 11.76
CA ASP A 187 -0.68 -2.17 11.22
C ASP A 187 -0.37 -0.78 11.77
N ASP A 188 0.01 -0.71 13.06
CA ASP A 188 0.48 0.49 13.75
C ASP A 188 1.70 1.14 13.09
N GLN A 189 2.53 0.36 12.38
CA GLN A 189 3.66 0.91 11.63
C GLN A 189 3.19 1.86 10.52
N LEU A 190 1.98 1.72 10.01
CA LEU A 190 1.37 2.64 9.04
C LEU A 190 0.39 3.58 9.74
N TYR A 191 -0.46 3.01 10.59
CA TYR A 191 -1.57 3.68 11.27
C TYR A 191 -1.13 4.83 12.18
N MET A 192 -0.17 4.58 13.07
CA MET A 192 0.27 5.58 14.03
C MET A 192 0.93 6.81 13.38
N PRO A 193 1.92 6.66 12.47
CA PRO A 193 2.58 7.83 11.89
C PRO A 193 1.71 8.60 10.88
N ILE A 194 0.67 8.00 10.30
CA ILE A 194 -0.30 8.74 9.46
C ILE A 194 -1.28 9.53 10.34
N ASN A 195 -1.94 8.88 11.29
CA ASN A 195 -3.03 9.50 12.03
C ASN A 195 -2.58 10.37 13.21
N PHE A 196 -1.41 10.08 13.79
CA PHE A 196 -0.88 10.78 14.97
C PHE A 196 0.42 11.55 14.70
N GLY A 197 0.82 11.65 13.43
CA GLY A 197 1.90 12.51 12.96
C GLY A 197 3.31 11.93 13.20
N GLY A 198 3.80 11.16 12.23
CA GLY A 198 5.17 10.64 12.18
C GLY A 198 6.18 11.63 11.57
N HIS A 199 7.46 11.45 11.90
CA HIS A 199 8.55 12.22 11.32
C HIS A 199 9.12 11.53 10.07
N TRP A 200 8.45 11.78 8.94
CA TRP A 200 8.72 11.14 7.65
C TRP A 200 10.03 11.62 7.02
N GLN A 201 10.79 10.66 6.46
CA GLN A 201 11.82 10.99 5.47
C GLN A 201 11.10 11.30 4.16
N LYS A 202 11.44 12.44 3.54
CA LYS A 202 10.84 12.85 2.27
C LYS A 202 11.80 12.66 1.08
N PHE A 203 11.22 12.33 -0.07
CA PHE A 203 11.92 12.02 -1.31
C PHE A 203 11.44 12.92 -2.45
N ASP A 204 12.33 13.23 -3.38
CA ASP A 204 12.00 13.99 -4.60
C ASP A 204 11.23 13.09 -5.59
N VAL A 205 11.56 11.80 -5.61
CA VAL A 205 10.90 10.79 -6.44
C VAL A 205 10.51 9.60 -5.57
N VAL A 206 9.24 9.20 -5.63
CA VAL A 206 8.72 8.00 -4.96
C VAL A 206 8.22 7.05 -6.04
N LEU A 207 8.59 5.78 -5.93
CA LEU A 207 8.16 4.73 -6.82
C LEU A 207 7.37 3.68 -6.06
N ILE A 208 6.34 3.13 -6.69
CA ILE A 208 5.57 2.01 -6.15
C ILE A 208 5.27 1.02 -7.27
N ASP A 209 5.66 -0.23 -7.07
CA ASP A 209 5.24 -1.37 -7.89
C ASP A 209 3.99 -2.00 -7.26
N GLU A 210 3.19 -2.71 -8.05
CA GLU A 210 1.91 -3.32 -7.67
C GLU A 210 0.88 -2.32 -7.10
N ALA A 211 0.84 -1.10 -7.65
CA ALA A 211 -0.01 0.00 -7.17
C ALA A 211 -1.53 -0.28 -7.18
N GLN A 212 -1.98 -1.35 -7.85
CA GLN A 212 -3.36 -1.82 -7.76
C GLN A 212 -3.74 -2.40 -6.40
N ASP A 213 -2.77 -2.80 -5.58
CA ASP A 213 -2.99 -3.54 -4.34
C ASP A 213 -2.76 -2.70 -3.06
N ILE A 214 -2.63 -1.38 -3.16
CA ILE A 214 -2.40 -0.53 -1.98
C ILE A 214 -3.70 -0.11 -1.27
N SER A 215 -3.67 -0.09 0.06
CA SER A 215 -4.77 0.39 0.91
C SER A 215 -4.80 1.91 1.01
N GLY A 216 -5.89 2.45 1.59
CA GLY A 216 -6.04 3.89 1.83
C GLY A 216 -4.86 4.48 2.61
N ILE A 217 -4.48 3.84 3.71
CA ILE A 217 -3.37 4.34 4.53
C ILE A 217 -2.01 4.22 3.83
N GLN A 218 -1.86 3.26 2.92
CA GLN A 218 -0.66 3.13 2.09
C GLN A 218 -0.57 4.26 1.05
N ARG A 219 -1.70 4.71 0.49
CA ARG A 219 -1.76 5.94 -0.33
C ARG A 219 -1.38 7.18 0.48
N ASP A 220 -1.83 7.27 1.73
CA ASP A 220 -1.44 8.37 2.62
C ASP A 220 0.07 8.43 2.86
N ILE A 221 0.73 7.26 2.94
CA ILE A 221 2.19 7.18 3.03
C ILE A 221 2.86 7.75 1.79
N LEU A 222 2.35 7.46 0.59
CA LEU A 222 2.89 8.03 -0.65
C LEU A 222 2.92 9.57 -0.56
N ARG A 223 1.85 10.19 -0.04
CA ARG A 223 1.78 11.65 0.18
C ARG A 223 2.76 12.11 1.27
N ALA A 224 2.83 11.37 2.38
CA ALA A 224 3.66 11.74 3.53
C ALA A 224 5.17 11.73 3.22
N VAL A 225 5.61 10.81 2.37
CA VAL A 225 7.03 10.64 2.00
C VAL A 225 7.42 11.41 0.74
N LEU A 226 6.48 12.04 0.04
CA LEU A 226 6.80 12.88 -1.11
C LEU A 226 7.14 14.31 -0.64
N LYS A 227 8.22 14.89 -1.20
CA LYS A 227 8.52 16.31 -1.00
C LYS A 227 7.50 17.18 -1.74
N PRO A 228 7.26 18.42 -1.28
CA PRO A 228 6.53 19.40 -2.09
C PRO A 228 7.17 19.55 -3.47
N GLY A 229 6.38 19.40 -4.54
CA GLY A 229 6.89 19.42 -5.92
C GLY A 229 7.64 18.15 -6.35
N GLY A 230 7.72 17.13 -5.49
CA GLY A 230 8.18 15.81 -5.88
C GLY A 230 7.18 15.09 -6.77
N ARG A 231 7.59 13.98 -7.37
CA ARG A 231 6.76 13.19 -8.28
C ARG A 231 6.64 11.72 -7.90
N LEU A 232 5.49 11.14 -8.22
CA LEU A 232 5.19 9.73 -8.01
C LEU A 232 5.30 8.96 -9.32
N ILE A 233 5.92 7.77 -9.29
CA ILE A 233 5.90 6.82 -10.41
C ILE A 233 5.24 5.54 -9.89
N ALA A 234 3.96 5.37 -10.22
CA ALA A 234 3.16 4.22 -9.85
C ALA A 234 3.04 3.25 -11.02
N VAL A 235 3.23 1.97 -10.75
CA VAL A 235 3.12 0.88 -11.74
C VAL A 235 2.21 -0.20 -11.17
N GLY A 236 1.26 -0.66 -11.98
CA GLY A 236 0.35 -1.72 -11.57
C GLY A 236 -0.38 -2.35 -12.74
N ASP A 237 -1.05 -3.47 -12.45
CA ASP A 237 -1.95 -4.14 -13.39
C ASP A 237 -3.38 -4.09 -12.83
N PRO A 238 -4.28 -3.25 -13.37
CA PRO A 238 -5.67 -3.15 -12.89
C PRO A 238 -6.42 -4.49 -12.94
N HIS A 239 -6.01 -5.44 -13.78
CA HIS A 239 -6.61 -6.77 -13.88
C HIS A 239 -6.00 -7.78 -12.88
N GLN A 240 -5.02 -7.38 -12.07
CA GLN A 240 -4.41 -8.19 -11.01
C GLN A 240 -4.67 -7.65 -9.60
N ALA A 241 -5.65 -6.76 -9.42
CA ALA A 241 -6.08 -6.30 -8.10
C ALA A 241 -6.76 -7.43 -7.31
N ILE A 242 -5.96 -8.25 -6.61
CA ILE A 242 -6.42 -9.45 -5.90
C ILE A 242 -6.25 -9.33 -4.38
N TYR A 243 -5.58 -8.28 -3.88
CA TYR A 243 -5.44 -8.04 -2.44
C TYR A 243 -6.59 -7.25 -1.82
N GLY A 244 -7.75 -7.20 -2.49
CA GLY A 244 -8.98 -6.61 -1.97
C GLY A 244 -9.26 -7.06 -0.53
N PHE A 245 -9.15 -8.37 -0.24
CA PHE A 245 -9.32 -8.96 1.10
C PHE A 245 -8.35 -8.48 2.20
N ARG A 246 -7.34 -7.67 1.88
CA ARG A 246 -6.37 -7.08 2.84
C ARG A 246 -6.49 -5.56 3.04
N GLY A 247 -7.45 -4.88 2.41
CA GLY A 247 -7.62 -3.44 2.55
C GLY A 247 -7.31 -2.66 1.28
N ALA A 248 -6.89 -3.35 0.21
CA ALA A 248 -6.56 -2.69 -1.05
C ALA A 248 -7.82 -2.12 -1.70
N ALA A 249 -7.75 -0.86 -2.14
CA ALA A 249 -8.88 -0.25 -2.82
C ALA A 249 -8.99 -0.79 -4.26
N HIS A 250 -10.18 -1.22 -4.68
CA HIS A 250 -10.40 -1.76 -6.04
C HIS A 250 -10.07 -0.74 -7.14
N ASP A 251 -10.25 0.54 -6.84
CA ASP A 251 -9.97 1.71 -7.67
C ASP A 251 -8.61 2.37 -7.34
N SER A 252 -7.70 1.66 -6.63
CA SER A 252 -6.43 2.23 -6.15
C SER A 252 -5.62 2.94 -7.24
N MET A 253 -5.49 2.34 -8.43
CA MET A 253 -4.76 2.94 -9.55
C MET A 253 -5.39 4.25 -10.03
N GLU A 254 -6.73 4.33 -10.05
CA GLU A 254 -7.48 5.52 -10.45
C GLU A 254 -7.35 6.62 -9.40
N LEU A 255 -7.50 6.27 -8.11
CA LEU A 255 -7.29 7.18 -7.00
C LEU A 255 -5.87 7.77 -7.01
N ILE A 256 -4.84 6.93 -7.19
CA ILE A 256 -3.45 7.39 -7.32
C ILE A 256 -3.30 8.34 -8.51
N ALA A 257 -3.87 7.99 -9.67
CA ALA A 257 -3.75 8.81 -10.86
C ALA A 257 -4.36 10.20 -10.65
N HIS A 258 -5.51 10.28 -9.99
CA HIS A 258 -6.19 11.53 -9.67
C HIS A 258 -5.46 12.31 -8.56
N GLU A 259 -5.14 11.67 -7.43
CA GLU A 259 -4.53 12.31 -6.26
C GLU A 259 -3.14 12.91 -6.55
N PHE A 260 -2.37 12.28 -7.42
CA PHE A 260 -1.00 12.71 -7.75
C PHE A 260 -0.89 13.38 -9.13
N ASN A 261 -2.03 13.68 -9.77
CA ASN A 261 -2.12 14.27 -11.11
C ASN A 261 -1.20 13.56 -12.12
N CYS A 262 -1.31 12.23 -12.17
CA CYS A 262 -0.41 11.40 -12.95
C CYS A 262 -0.72 11.47 -14.44
N LYS A 263 0.34 11.49 -15.24
CA LYS A 263 0.29 11.18 -16.66
C LYS A 263 0.03 9.68 -16.85
N PRO A 264 -1.06 9.28 -17.54
CA PRO A 264 -1.33 7.87 -17.78
C PRO A 264 -0.36 7.31 -18.83
N MET A 265 0.14 6.10 -18.59
CA MET A 265 0.93 5.34 -19.54
C MET A 265 0.48 3.87 -19.55
N GLY A 266 0.79 3.15 -20.63
CA GLY A 266 0.31 1.78 -20.84
C GLY A 266 1.41 0.84 -21.34
N LEU A 267 1.51 -0.36 -20.77
CA LEU A 267 2.24 -1.48 -21.34
C LEU A 267 1.26 -2.56 -21.77
N THR A 268 1.14 -2.78 -23.08
CA THR A 268 0.14 -3.67 -23.68
C THR A 268 0.73 -5.00 -24.14
N TYR A 269 2.05 -5.12 -24.30
CA TYR A 269 2.69 -6.37 -24.73
C TYR A 269 2.98 -7.32 -23.56
N SER A 270 2.69 -8.61 -23.73
CA SER A 270 3.07 -9.68 -22.80
C SER A 270 4.19 -10.54 -23.39
N PHE A 271 5.29 -10.68 -22.64
CA PHE A 271 6.47 -11.48 -23.01
C PHE A 271 6.50 -12.84 -22.31
N ARG A 272 5.62 -13.06 -21.33
CA ARG A 272 5.65 -14.24 -20.45
C ARG A 272 5.07 -15.49 -21.10
N CYS A 273 3.99 -15.31 -21.86
CA CYS A 273 3.15 -16.42 -22.32
C CYS A 273 3.24 -16.59 -23.86
N PRO A 274 3.11 -17.83 -24.39
CA PRO A 274 3.00 -18.05 -25.82
C PRO A 274 1.83 -17.31 -26.45
N LYS A 275 1.93 -16.98 -27.74
CA LYS A 275 0.91 -16.21 -28.49
C LYS A 275 -0.50 -16.78 -28.36
N ALA A 276 -0.64 -18.11 -28.35
CA ALA A 276 -1.92 -18.78 -28.18
C ALA A 276 -2.60 -18.46 -26.83
N VAL A 277 -1.83 -18.46 -25.74
CA VAL A 277 -2.34 -18.15 -24.39
C VAL A 277 -2.72 -16.67 -24.29
N VAL A 278 -1.90 -15.77 -24.86
CA VAL A 278 -2.20 -14.33 -24.86
C VAL A 278 -3.45 -14.03 -25.70
N ASN A 279 -3.63 -14.72 -26.83
CA ASN A 279 -4.82 -14.57 -27.65
C ASN A 279 -6.09 -15.06 -26.96
N GLU A 280 -6.00 -16.08 -26.12
CA GLU A 280 -7.12 -16.48 -25.27
C GLU A 280 -7.41 -15.42 -24.19
N ALA A 281 -6.36 -14.91 -23.53
CA ALA A 281 -6.49 -13.87 -22.51
C ALA A 281 -7.11 -12.57 -23.04
N LYS A 282 -6.96 -12.26 -24.34
CA LYS A 282 -7.61 -11.09 -25.01
C LYS A 282 -9.13 -11.07 -24.87
N GLN A 283 -9.77 -12.22 -24.66
CA GLN A 283 -11.21 -12.27 -24.43
C GLN A 283 -11.62 -11.53 -23.15
N TYR A 284 -10.71 -11.47 -22.17
CA TYR A 284 -10.92 -10.84 -20.86
C TYR A 284 -10.19 -9.50 -20.74
N VAL A 285 -8.96 -9.43 -21.23
CA VAL A 285 -8.11 -8.23 -21.21
C VAL A 285 -7.92 -7.75 -22.65
N LYS A 286 -8.86 -6.94 -23.16
CA LYS A 286 -8.95 -6.60 -24.60
C LYS A 286 -7.67 -6.01 -25.18
N ASP A 287 -6.92 -5.27 -24.37
CA ASP A 287 -5.74 -4.54 -24.82
C ASP A 287 -4.45 -5.36 -24.76
N ILE A 288 -4.45 -6.59 -24.20
CA ILE A 288 -3.23 -7.41 -24.12
C ILE A 288 -2.77 -7.87 -25.51
N LYS A 289 -1.48 -7.72 -25.81
CA LYS A 289 -0.86 -8.09 -27.09
C LYS A 289 0.25 -9.11 -26.87
N PRO A 290 0.36 -10.14 -27.73
CA PRO A 290 1.53 -11.01 -27.71
C PRO A 290 2.75 -10.27 -28.26
N ALA A 291 3.90 -10.43 -27.60
CA ALA A 291 5.20 -10.04 -28.15
C ALA A 291 5.63 -10.92 -29.34
#